data_AF-A0A7H4LZ35-F1
#
_entry.id   AF-A0A7H4LZ35-F1
#
_cell.length_a   1.000
_cell.length_b   1.000
_cell.length_c   1.000
_cell.angle_alpha   90.00
_cell.angle_beta   90.00
_cell.angle_gamma   90.00
#
_symmetry.space_group_name_H-M   'P 1'
#
loop_
_entity.id
_entity.type
_entity.pdbx_description
1 polymer ?
#
loop_
_entity_poly.entity_id
_entity_poly.type
_entity_poly.pdbx_seq_one_letter_code
_entity_poly.pdbx_strand_id
1 'polypeptide(L)'
;MLASDSSWSSIGSISATLPGGFSSVWVNQEKTQIGDRIRRSNADNRAIGGTLNLNSLWSKLGTFSISYNDDRRYNSHYYTADYYQTLYTGSWGSLGLRAGVQRFNNGDSSASTGKYIALDFSLPLGKLVQRRDDAPERLHHGQPVGA
;
A
#
# COMPACT_ATOMS: atom_id res chain seq x y z
N MET A 1 -3.14 -27.10 2.77
CA MET A 1 -4.25 -27.93 2.24
C MET A 1 -3.70 -29.27 1.79
N LEU A 2 -4.41 -30.38 2.04
CA LEU A 2 -4.04 -31.74 1.63
C LEU A 2 -5.11 -32.26 0.67
N ALA A 3 -4.71 -32.61 -0.56
CA ALA A 3 -5.59 -33.26 -1.53
C ALA A 3 -5.37 -34.79 -1.49
N SER A 4 -6.32 -35.56 -2.05
CA SER A 4 -6.28 -37.04 -2.09
C SER A 4 -5.31 -37.60 -3.13
N ASP A 5 -4.79 -36.74 -3.99
CA ASP A 5 -3.54 -36.86 -4.73
C ASP A 5 -2.49 -36.22 -3.81
N SER A 6 -1.31 -36.81 -3.63
CA SER A 6 -0.23 -36.41 -2.70
C SER A 6 0.30 -34.96 -2.80
N SER A 7 -0.45 -34.06 -3.42
CA SER A 7 -0.31 -32.63 -3.43
C SER A 7 -0.52 -32.01 -2.04
N TRP A 8 0.49 -31.28 -1.59
CA TRP A 8 0.41 -30.44 -0.40
C TRP A 8 0.86 -29.02 -0.73
N SER A 9 0.14 -28.05 -0.19
CA SER A 9 0.51 -26.65 -0.25
C SER A 9 0.54 -26.06 1.15
N SER A 10 1.64 -25.38 1.45
CA SER A 10 1.89 -24.64 2.68
C SER A 10 2.30 -23.23 2.34
N ILE A 11 1.60 -22.26 2.94
CA ILE A 11 1.92 -20.84 2.84
C ILE A 11 2.24 -20.38 4.27
N GLY A 12 3.46 -19.90 4.47
CA GLY A 12 3.89 -19.30 5.72
C GLY A 12 4.20 -17.83 5.52
N SER A 13 3.70 -16.98 6.41
CA SER A 13 4.06 -15.56 6.45
C SER A 13 4.64 -15.23 7.83
N ILE A 14 5.74 -14.50 7.83
CA ILE A 14 6.41 -14.02 9.03
C ILE A 14 6.60 -12.53 8.85
N SER A 15 6.07 -11.71 9.76
CA SER A 15 6.33 -10.28 9.79
C SER A 15 6.93 -9.88 11.14
N ALA A 16 7.85 -8.94 11.10
CA ALA A 16 8.49 -8.35 12.26
C ALA A 16 8.49 -6.83 12.11
N THR A 17 8.02 -6.14 13.13
CA THR A 17 8.08 -4.67 13.20
C THR A 17 9.27 -4.30 14.09
N LEU A 18 10.15 -3.45 13.58
CA LEU A 18 11.31 -3.02 14.34
C LEU A 18 10.89 -2.04 15.46
N PRO A 19 11.54 -2.09 16.64
CA PRO A 19 11.26 -1.17 17.74
C PRO A 19 11.39 0.28 17.29
N GLY A 20 10.42 1.11 17.65
CA GLY A 20 10.36 2.52 17.22
C GLY A 20 9.45 2.79 16.02
N GLY A 21 8.79 1.77 15.44
CA GLY A 21 7.65 1.95 14.52
C GLY A 21 7.99 2.59 13.16
N PHE A 22 9.25 2.94 12.93
CA PHE A 22 9.74 3.49 11.68
C PHE A 22 10.03 2.41 10.65
N SER A 23 9.96 1.12 10.99
CA SER A 23 10.29 0.07 10.03
C SER A 23 9.63 -1.27 10.32
N SER A 24 9.35 -2.02 9.26
CA SER A 24 8.83 -3.37 9.33
C SER A 24 9.40 -4.21 8.20
N VAL A 25 9.50 -5.52 8.43
CA VAL A 25 9.92 -6.50 7.44
C VAL A 25 8.92 -7.65 7.47
N TRP A 26 8.64 -8.22 6.32
CA TRP A 26 7.79 -9.37 6.16
C TRP A 26 8.38 -10.32 5.13
N VAL A 27 8.19 -11.60 5.37
CA VAL A 27 8.67 -12.70 4.54
C VAL A 27 7.50 -13.65 4.35
N ASN A 28 7.16 -13.93 3.10
CA ASN A 28 6.19 -14.93 2.73
C ASN A 28 6.90 -16.06 1.98
N GLN A 29 6.64 -17.28 2.38
CA GLN A 29 7.12 -18.47 1.73
C GLN A 29 5.94 -19.36 1.37
N GLU A 30 5.79 -19.61 0.08
CA GLU A 30 4.83 -20.58 -0.45
C GLU A 30 5.60 -21.79 -0.97
N LYS A 31 5.22 -22.97 -0.47
CA LYS A 31 5.74 -24.26 -0.93
C LYS A 31 4.57 -25.15 -1.32
N THR A 32 4.48 -25.41 -2.61
CA THR A 32 3.44 -26.26 -3.21
C THR A 32 4.12 -27.41 -3.98
N GLN A 33 3.93 -28.64 -3.51
CA GLN A 33 4.27 -29.87 -4.25
C GLN A 33 3.00 -30.50 -4.80
N ILE A 34 3.01 -30.88 -6.07
CA ILE A 34 1.87 -31.52 -6.77
C ILE A 34 2.31 -32.89 -7.29
N GLY A 35 1.52 -33.93 -7.06
CA GLY A 35 1.81 -35.32 -7.46
C GLY A 35 1.67 -35.62 -8.96
N ASP A 36 2.18 -36.78 -9.37
CA ASP A 36 2.56 -37.19 -10.75
C ASP A 36 1.44 -37.31 -11.82
N ARG A 37 0.22 -36.82 -11.60
CA ARG A 37 -0.86 -36.93 -12.60
C ARG A 37 -1.18 -35.62 -13.33
N ILE A 38 -0.69 -34.48 -12.83
CA ILE A 38 -0.94 -33.18 -13.46
C ILE A 38 0.41 -32.57 -13.88
N ARG A 39 0.50 -32.09 -15.13
CA ARG A 39 1.67 -31.40 -15.73
C ARG A 39 2.00 -30.05 -15.05
N ARG A 40 1.87 -29.94 -13.73
CA ARG A 40 2.07 -28.72 -12.95
C ARG A 40 3.23 -28.98 -11.99
N SER A 41 4.44 -28.67 -12.47
CA SER A 41 5.70 -28.67 -11.72
C SER A 41 5.58 -27.96 -10.35
N ASN A 42 6.48 -28.23 -9.41
CA ASN A 42 6.51 -27.63 -8.07
C ASN A 42 6.63 -26.09 -8.13
N ALA A 43 6.02 -25.38 -7.19
CA ALA A 43 6.14 -23.93 -7.03
C ALA A 43 6.72 -23.61 -5.65
N ASP A 44 7.97 -23.12 -5.64
CA ASP A 44 8.64 -22.53 -4.48
C ASP A 44 8.72 -21.03 -4.74
N ASN A 45 7.79 -20.27 -4.17
CA ASN A 45 7.74 -18.81 -4.31
C ASN A 45 8.12 -18.17 -2.96
N ARG A 46 9.09 -17.26 -2.96
CA ARG A 46 9.58 -16.59 -1.75
C ARG A 46 9.53 -15.09 -1.96
N ALA A 47 8.66 -14.43 -1.21
CA ALA A 47 8.60 -12.97 -1.15
C ALA A 47 9.22 -12.48 0.16
N ILE A 48 10.05 -11.46 0.08
CA ILE A 48 10.53 -10.70 1.22
C ILE A 48 10.34 -9.22 0.92
N GLY A 49 9.74 -8.49 1.85
CA GLY A 49 9.59 -7.05 1.73
C GLY A 49 9.76 -6.36 3.05
N GLY A 50 9.94 -5.06 2.99
CA GLY A 50 10.03 -4.23 4.17
C GLY A 50 9.57 -2.81 3.87
N THR A 51 9.10 -2.16 4.92
CA THR A 51 8.71 -0.76 4.89
C THR A 51 9.56 0.02 5.88
N LEU A 52 9.90 1.24 5.51
CA LEU A 52 10.61 2.23 6.29
C LEU A 52 9.74 3.49 6.31
N ASN A 53 9.08 3.73 7.43
CA ASN A 53 8.37 4.95 7.71
C ASN A 53 9.36 6.03 8.21
N LEU A 54 9.85 6.85 7.28
CA LEU A 54 10.75 7.97 7.58
C LEU A 54 10.02 9.16 8.21
N ASN A 55 8.69 9.19 8.18
CA ASN A 55 7.86 10.22 8.83
C ASN A 55 8.15 10.29 10.34
N SER A 56 8.43 9.13 10.96
CA SER A 56 8.79 9.03 12.37
C SER A 56 10.11 9.73 12.70
N LEU A 57 11.02 9.86 11.74
CA LEU A 57 12.30 10.57 11.90
C LEU A 57 12.15 12.06 11.57
N TRP A 58 11.42 12.35 10.48
CA TRP A 58 11.10 13.70 10.08
C TRP A 58 9.71 13.72 9.44
N SER A 59 8.79 14.48 10.01
CA SER A 59 7.37 14.53 9.61
C SER A 59 7.11 14.96 8.16
N LYS A 60 8.12 15.51 7.49
CA LYS A 60 8.07 15.85 6.06
C LYS A 60 8.44 14.68 5.14
N LEU A 61 9.08 13.64 5.67
CA LEU A 61 9.49 12.45 4.91
C LEU A 61 8.34 11.45 4.80
N GLY A 62 8.41 10.67 3.73
CA GLY A 62 7.42 9.66 3.39
C GLY A 62 7.66 8.30 4.03
N THR A 63 6.90 7.32 3.55
CA THR A 63 7.15 5.90 3.76
C THR A 63 7.77 5.32 2.50
N PHE A 64 8.89 4.63 2.67
CA PHE A 64 9.53 3.85 1.62
C PHE A 64 9.19 2.37 1.84
N SER A 65 8.81 1.65 0.80
CA SER A 65 8.50 0.23 0.82
C SER A 65 9.28 -0.44 -0.29
N ILE A 66 9.93 -1.55 0.02
CA ILE A 66 10.61 -2.38 -0.98
C ILE A 66 10.14 -3.81 -0.80
N SER A 67 9.82 -4.47 -1.89
CA SER A 67 9.54 -5.90 -1.87
C SER A 67 10.28 -6.61 -3.00
N TYR A 68 10.73 -7.80 -2.68
CA TYR A 68 11.45 -8.69 -3.56
C TYR A 68 10.72 -10.02 -3.57
N ASN A 69 10.34 -10.49 -4.75
CA ASN A 69 9.78 -11.82 -4.91
C ASN A 69 10.63 -12.61 -5.89
N ASP A 70 11.09 -13.78 -5.43
CA ASP A 70 11.88 -14.73 -6.20
C ASP A 70 10.98 -15.93 -6.52
N ASP A 71 10.48 -15.96 -7.75
CA ASP A 71 9.79 -17.12 -8.30
C ASP A 71 10.81 -17.96 -9.09
N ARG A 72 11.24 -19.07 -8.46
CA ARG A 72 12.23 -20.00 -9.00
C ARG A 72 11.77 -20.73 -10.27
N ARG A 73 10.49 -20.63 -10.65
CA ARG A 73 9.91 -21.38 -11.78
C ARG A 73 10.10 -20.73 -13.16
N TYR A 74 10.24 -19.40 -13.22
CA TYR A 74 10.42 -18.65 -14.47
C TYR A 74 11.74 -17.87 -14.55
N ASN A 75 12.63 -18.01 -13.56
CA ASN A 75 13.82 -17.18 -13.41
C ASN A 75 13.45 -15.67 -13.37
N SER A 76 12.29 -15.37 -12.79
CA SER A 76 11.69 -14.04 -12.79
C SER A 76 11.85 -13.39 -11.43
N HIS A 77 12.76 -12.43 -11.37
CA HIS A 77 13.00 -11.62 -10.19
C HIS A 77 12.11 -10.39 -10.23
N TYR A 78 11.12 -10.33 -9.32
CA TYR A 78 10.24 -9.17 -9.19
C TYR A 78 10.79 -8.28 -8.08
N TYR A 79 11.13 -7.05 -8.44
CA TYR A 79 11.51 -6.02 -7.48
C TYR A 79 10.49 -4.90 -7.57
N THR A 80 9.80 -4.62 -6.48
CA THR A 80 9.00 -3.39 -6.34
C THR A 80 9.66 -2.50 -5.32
N ALA A 81 9.78 -1.21 -5.63
CA ALA A 81 10.12 -0.20 -4.65
C ALA A 81 9.16 0.96 -4.81
N ASP A 82 8.45 1.28 -3.75
CA ASP A 82 7.40 2.29 -3.69
C ASP A 82 7.73 3.31 -2.61
N TYR A 83 7.71 4.58 -2.96
CA TYR A 83 7.88 5.70 -2.05
C TYR A 83 6.61 6.53 -2.03
N TYR A 84 6.07 6.75 -0.85
CA TYR A 84 4.86 7.55 -0.64
C TYR A 84 5.16 8.69 0.32
N GLN A 85 4.86 9.93 -0.07
CA GLN A 85 5.06 11.11 0.76
C GLN A 85 3.81 11.98 0.77
N THR A 86 3.38 12.37 1.96
CA THR A 86 2.33 13.38 2.12
C THR A 86 2.95 14.76 1.95
N LEU A 87 2.54 15.49 0.91
CA LEU A 87 3.03 16.84 0.62
C LEU A 87 2.25 17.90 1.39
N TYR A 88 0.95 17.69 1.56
CA TYR A 88 0.07 18.61 2.28
C TYR A 88 -1.04 17.86 3.00
N THR A 89 -1.41 18.33 4.19
CA THR A 89 -2.59 17.87 4.92
C THR A 89 -3.20 19.08 5.61
N GLY A 90 -4.48 19.33 5.34
CA GLY A 90 -5.20 20.48 5.87
C GLY A 90 -6.70 20.24 5.98
N SER A 91 -7.42 21.28 6.42
CA SER A 91 -8.88 21.24 6.58
C SER A 91 -9.63 21.00 5.27
N TRP A 92 -9.02 21.36 4.14
CA TRP A 92 -9.56 21.22 2.78
C TRP A 92 -9.10 19.94 2.07
N GLY A 93 -8.38 19.05 2.74
CA GLY A 93 -7.94 17.78 2.16
C GLY A 93 -6.47 17.48 2.33
N SER A 94 -6.03 16.42 1.67
CA SER A 94 -4.65 15.96 1.68
C SER A 94 -4.13 15.73 0.26
N LEU A 95 -2.85 16.03 0.06
CA LEU A 95 -2.11 15.78 -1.18
C LEU A 95 -0.95 14.84 -0.87
N GLY A 96 -0.93 13.71 -1.54
CA GLY A 96 0.15 12.72 -1.51
C GLY A 96 0.85 12.61 -2.86
N LEU A 97 2.13 12.28 -2.82
CA LEU A 97 2.94 11.88 -3.95
C LEU A 97 3.32 10.42 -3.75
N ARG A 98 3.11 9.60 -4.77
CA ARG A 98 3.57 8.21 -4.82
C ARG A 98 4.48 8.03 -6.02
N ALA A 99 5.65 7.47 -5.82
CA ALA A 99 6.54 7.08 -6.90
C ALA A 99 6.91 5.62 -6.68
N GLY A 100 6.88 4.81 -7.73
CA GLY A 100 7.27 3.42 -7.61
C GLY A 100 7.95 2.90 -8.86
N VAL A 101 8.76 1.86 -8.67
CA VAL A 101 9.38 1.11 -9.75
C VAL A 101 9.02 -0.35 -9.55
N GLN A 102 8.62 -1.00 -10.62
CA GLN A 102 8.37 -2.42 -10.68
C GLN A 102 9.15 -3.00 -11.84
N ARG A 103 10.14 -3.84 -11.53
CA ARG A 103 10.95 -4.52 -12.54
C ARG A 103 10.43 -5.92 -12.77
N PHE A 104 10.10 -6.20 -14.02
CA PHE A 104 9.75 -7.53 -14.52
C PHE A 104 10.92 -8.08 -15.32
N ASN A 105 11.50 -9.20 -14.89
CA ASN A 105 12.62 -9.83 -15.58
C ASN A 105 12.22 -11.24 -16.03
N ASN A 106 11.47 -11.37 -17.13
CA ASN A 106 11.18 -12.68 -17.73
C ASN A 106 12.35 -13.08 -18.64
N GLY A 107 12.87 -14.30 -18.46
CA GLY A 107 14.17 -14.77 -18.97
C GLY A 107 14.45 -14.73 -20.48
N ASP A 108 13.51 -14.36 -21.35
CA ASP A 108 13.71 -14.46 -22.81
C ASP A 108 13.43 -13.19 -23.63
N SER A 109 12.91 -12.11 -23.07
CA SER A 109 12.66 -10.88 -23.85
C SER A 109 12.53 -9.65 -22.95
N SER A 110 13.41 -8.67 -23.18
CA SER A 110 13.35 -7.28 -22.70
C SER A 110 12.88 -7.08 -21.26
N ALA A 111 13.84 -6.93 -20.33
CA ALA A 111 13.58 -6.50 -18.96
C ALA A 111 12.74 -5.20 -18.92
N SER A 112 11.45 -5.31 -18.66
CA SER A 112 10.53 -4.18 -18.61
C SER A 112 10.54 -3.62 -17.19
N THR A 113 11.16 -2.46 -17.03
CA THR A 113 11.13 -1.70 -15.77
C THR A 113 10.01 -0.68 -15.88
N GLY A 114 8.86 -0.98 -15.28
CA GLY A 114 7.78 -0.01 -15.12
C GLY A 114 8.15 0.99 -14.03
N LYS A 115 8.13 2.28 -14.34
CA LYS A 115 8.28 3.35 -13.35
C LYS A 115 7.02 4.19 -13.40
N TYR A 116 6.51 4.57 -12.24
CA TYR A 116 5.33 5.41 -12.16
C TYR A 116 5.52 6.50 -11.10
N ILE A 117 4.87 7.63 -11.34
CA ILE A 117 4.71 8.73 -10.39
C ILE A 117 3.23 9.09 -10.43
N ALA A 118 2.60 9.13 -9.27
CA ALA A 118 1.19 9.41 -9.07
C ALA A 118 1.02 10.50 -8.01
N LEU A 119 0.02 11.34 -8.19
CA LEU A 119 -0.40 12.35 -7.22
C LEU A 119 -1.79 11.97 -6.71
N ASP A 120 -1.90 11.73 -5.41
CA ASP A 120 -3.14 11.37 -4.73
C ASP A 120 -3.73 12.61 -4.06
N PHE A 121 -4.88 13.10 -4.53
CA PHE A 121 -5.61 14.18 -3.87
C PHE A 121 -6.87 13.63 -3.21
N SER A 122 -7.06 13.92 -1.92
CA SER A 122 -8.24 13.48 -1.15
C SER A 122 -8.92 14.65 -0.46
N LEU A 123 -10.22 14.81 -0.75
CA LEU A 123 -11.06 15.90 -0.24
C LEU A 123 -12.18 15.33 0.66
N PRO A 124 -12.17 15.60 1.98
CA PRO A 124 -13.24 15.15 2.87
C PRO A 124 -14.48 16.04 2.71
N LEU A 125 -15.48 15.55 1.96
CA LEU A 125 -16.72 16.30 1.68
C LEU A 125 -17.63 16.49 2.91
N GLY A 126 -17.46 15.70 3.97
CA GLY A 126 -18.29 15.77 5.18
C GLY A 126 -18.22 17.12 5.91
N LYS A 127 -17.07 17.80 5.89
CA LYS A 127 -16.92 19.12 6.55
C LYS A 127 -17.52 20.27 5.74
N LEU A 128 -17.71 20.10 4.44
CA LEU A 128 -18.31 21.11 3.57
C LEU A 128 -19.85 21.11 3.72
N VAL A 129 -20.44 19.94 3.95
CA VAL A 129 -21.89 19.78 4.14
C VAL A 129 -22.33 20.33 5.51
N GLN A 130 -21.53 20.16 6.57
CA GLN A 130 -21.92 20.56 7.92
C GLN A 130 -21.90 22.07 8.18
N ARG A 131 -21.27 22.87 7.32
CA ARG A 131 -21.24 24.35 7.42
C ARG A 131 -22.43 25.05 6.75
N ARG A 132 -23.41 24.32 6.22
CA ARG A 132 -24.61 24.93 5.61
C ARG A 132 -25.80 25.10 6.56
N ASP A 133 -25.75 24.51 7.76
CA ASP A 133 -26.87 24.53 8.71
C ASP A 133 -26.68 25.52 9.87
N ASP A 134 -25.50 26.16 10.01
CA ASP A 134 -25.25 27.21 11.01
C ASP A 134 -25.50 28.62 10.46
N ALA A 135 -26.63 28.83 9.79
CA ALA A 135 -27.12 30.18 9.49
C ALA A 135 -27.92 30.68 10.71
N PRO A 136 -27.46 31.71 11.45
CA PRO A 136 -28.30 32.34 12.46
C PRO A 136 -29.43 33.08 11.74
N GLU A 137 -30.65 32.54 11.82
CA GLU A 137 -31.87 33.27 11.47
C GLU A 137 -31.87 34.60 12.23
N ARG A 138 -31.72 35.70 11.49
CA ARG A 138 -32.14 37.01 11.97
C ARG A 138 -33.63 37.09 11.74
N LEU A 139 -34.43 37.36 12.77
CA LEU A 139 -35.69 38.10 12.69
C LEU A 139 -36.18 38.42 14.11
N HIS A 140 -36.04 39.66 14.56
CA HIS A 140 -37.19 40.37 15.11
C HIS A 140 -37.08 41.86 14.83
N HIS A 141 -37.98 42.23 13.93
CA HIS A 141 -38.56 43.52 13.60
C HIS A 141 -38.64 44.47 14.80
N GLY A 142 -38.24 45.73 14.60
CA GLY A 142 -38.41 46.77 15.61
C GLY A 142 -39.87 47.18 15.79
N GLN A 143 -40.17 47.75 16.96
CA GLN A 143 -41.02 48.91 17.09
C GLN A 143 -40.66 49.73 18.35
N PRO A 144 -40.73 51.07 18.30
CA PRO A 144 -40.49 51.97 19.43
C PRO A 144 -41.79 52.45 20.11
N VAL A 145 -41.61 53.17 21.23
CA VAL A 145 -42.54 54.07 21.97
C VAL A 145 -43.50 53.43 22.99
N GLY A 146 -43.44 53.94 24.24
CA GLY A 146 -44.61 54.02 25.12
C GLY A 146 -44.36 53.93 26.63
N ALA A 147 -44.41 55.10 27.30
CA ALA A 147 -44.62 55.40 28.73
C ALA A 147 -43.49 55.08 29.74
#